data_AF-A0A367IMD4-F1
#
_entry.id   AF-A0A367IMD4-F1
#
_cell.length_a   1.000
_cell.length_b   1.000
_cell.length_c   1.000
_cell.angle_alpha   90.00
_cell.angle_beta   90.00
_cell.angle_gamma   90.00
#
_symmetry.space_group_name_H-M   'P 1'
#
loop_
_entity.id
_entity.type
_entity.pdbx_description
1 polymer ?
#
loop_
_entity_poly.entity_id
_entity_poly.type
_entity_poly.pdbx_seq_one_letter_code
_entity_poly.pdbx_strand_id
1 'polypeptide(L)'
;VAKEINHTSTNRAGCKPILSGTTKRQIALKFKTGGYATATEAARSIAPIVQTQVSPETVRNALREASFNSKRKPKALPLNAQRKKARL
;
A
#
# COMPACT_ATOMS: atom_id res chain seq x y z
N VAL A 1 -47.08 16.28 -14.55
CA VAL A 1 -45.69 16.43 -15.02
C VAL A 1 -44.76 16.01 -13.89
N ALA A 2 -44.12 14.84 -14.00
CA ALA A 2 -43.21 14.35 -12.97
C ALA A 2 -41.84 15.06 -13.11
N LYS A 3 -41.31 15.62 -12.02
CA LYS A 3 -39.95 16.18 -11.98
C LYS A 3 -38.96 15.03 -11.80
N GLU A 4 -38.20 14.71 -12.84
CA GLU A 4 -37.07 13.78 -12.73
C GLU A 4 -35.95 14.44 -11.91
N ILE A 5 -35.67 13.87 -10.75
CA ILE A 5 -34.57 14.31 -9.89
C ILE A 5 -33.32 13.59 -10.38
N ASN A 6 -32.48 14.32 -11.11
CA ASN A 6 -31.18 13.83 -11.56
C ASN A 6 -30.23 13.69 -10.35
N HIS A 7 -30.16 12.50 -9.78
CA HIS A 7 -29.12 12.17 -8.81
C HIS A 7 -27.83 11.81 -9.55
N THR A 8 -26.91 12.77 -9.70
CA THR A 8 -25.52 12.49 -10.09
C THR A 8 -24.82 11.75 -8.95
N SER A 9 -24.99 10.43 -8.91
CA SER A 9 -24.17 9.53 -8.10
C SER A 9 -22.75 9.54 -8.66
N THR A 10 -21.81 10.14 -7.95
CA THR A 10 -20.39 9.97 -8.27
C THR A 10 -19.98 8.57 -7.83
N ASN A 11 -20.04 7.62 -8.78
CA ASN A 11 -19.66 6.25 -8.55
C ASN A 11 -18.15 6.18 -8.27
N ARG A 12 -17.74 6.32 -7.00
CA ARG A 12 -16.34 6.16 -6.54
C ARG A 12 -15.98 4.69 -6.31
N ALA A 13 -16.70 3.76 -6.93
CA ALA A 13 -16.34 2.36 -6.92
C ALA A 13 -15.05 2.15 -7.72
N GLY A 14 -13.92 2.00 -7.02
CA GLY A 14 -12.79 1.20 -7.52
C GLY A 14 -11.46 1.90 -7.80
N CYS A 15 -11.38 3.23 -7.85
CA CYS A 15 -10.09 3.89 -8.03
C CYS A 15 -9.31 3.93 -6.72
N LYS A 16 -8.43 2.94 -6.50
CA LYS A 16 -7.44 2.97 -5.42
C LYS A 16 -6.66 4.29 -5.52
N PRO A 17 -6.39 4.99 -4.40
CA PRO A 17 -5.64 6.25 -4.44
C PRO A 17 -4.29 6.02 -5.12
N ILE A 18 -4.13 6.63 -6.30
CA ILE A 18 -2.92 6.51 -7.11
C ILE A 18 -1.92 7.50 -6.54
N LEU A 19 -0.75 7.00 -6.14
CA LEU A 19 0.37 7.88 -5.75
C LEU A 19 0.83 8.66 -6.99
N SER A 20 1.05 9.96 -6.82
CA SER A 20 1.61 10.80 -7.88
C SER A 20 2.99 10.28 -8.31
N GLY A 21 3.37 10.51 -9.57
CA GLY A 21 4.67 10.07 -10.09
C GLY A 21 5.86 10.64 -9.31
N THR A 22 5.75 11.88 -8.83
CA THR A 22 6.76 12.54 -7.99
C THR A 22 6.91 11.82 -6.64
N THR A 23 5.79 11.50 -5.99
CA THR A 23 5.80 10.73 -4.74
C THR A 23 6.38 9.33 -4.96
N LYS A 24 6.00 8.63 -6.04
CA LYS A 24 6.59 7.31 -6.37
C LYS A 24 8.11 7.38 -6.52
N ARG A 25 8.63 8.40 -7.21
CA ARG A 25 10.06 8.61 -7.39
C ARG A 25 10.78 8.90 -6.07
N GLN A 26 10.20 9.73 -5.20
CA GLN A 26 10.76 10.02 -3.88
C GLN A 26 10.84 8.75 -3.00
N ILE A 27 9.79 7.92 -3.04
CA ILE A 27 9.76 6.63 -2.34
C ILE A 27 10.89 5.74 -2.82
N ALA A 28 11.01 5.55 -4.14
CA ALA A 28 12.03 4.70 -4.73
C ALA A 28 13.45 5.18 -4.41
N LEU A 29 13.70 6.49 -4.47
CA LEU A 29 15.00 7.08 -4.12
C LEU A 29 15.35 6.84 -2.64
N LYS A 30 14.44 7.18 -1.73
CA LYS A 30 14.68 6.96 -0.28
C LYS A 30 14.82 5.48 0.06
N PHE A 31 14.08 4.61 -0.62
CA PHE A 31 14.22 3.17 -0.45
C PHE A 31 15.59 2.68 -0.92
N LYS A 32 16.06 3.16 -2.09
CA LYS A 32 17.39 2.84 -2.64
C LYS A 32 18.52 3.28 -1.71
N THR A 33 18.40 4.44 -1.06
CA THR A 33 19.39 4.95 -0.10
C THR A 33 19.29 4.30 1.28
N GLY A 34 18.42 3.30 1.48
CA GLY A 34 18.24 2.63 2.77
C GLY A 34 17.44 3.43 3.81
N GLY A 35 16.76 4.50 3.40
CA GLY A 35 15.94 5.34 4.29
C GLY A 35 14.66 4.65 4.77
N TYR A 36 14.26 3.53 4.15
CA TYR A 36 13.14 2.70 4.57
C TYR A 36 13.57 1.22 4.57
N ALA A 37 13.37 0.53 5.70
CA ALA A 37 13.57 -0.91 5.75
C ALA A 37 12.34 -1.68 5.24
N THR A 38 11.14 -1.11 5.45
CA THR A 38 9.86 -1.75 5.12
C THR A 38 8.89 -0.82 4.39
N ALA A 39 8.00 -1.39 3.56
CA ALA A 39 6.93 -0.61 2.91
C ALA A 39 5.95 0.04 3.91
N THR A 40 5.84 -0.52 5.13
CA THR A 40 5.05 0.06 6.22
C THR A 40 5.65 1.34 6.79
N GLU A 41 6.97 1.40 6.93
CA GLU A 41 7.67 2.63 7.35
C GLU A 41 7.55 3.70 6.29
N ALA A 42 7.77 3.32 5.02
CA ALA A 42 7.60 4.21 3.89
C ALA A 42 6.18 4.80 3.91
N ALA A 43 5.13 3.98 3.96
CA ALA A 43 3.73 4.44 4.01
C ALA A 43 3.47 5.45 5.14
N ARG A 44 3.99 5.20 6.34
CA ARG A 44 3.86 6.11 7.49
C ARG A 44 4.56 7.46 7.25
N SER A 45 5.74 7.43 6.64
CA SER A 45 6.51 8.66 6.35
C SER A 45 5.92 9.51 5.21
N ILE A 46 5.18 8.89 4.29
CA ILE A 46 4.58 9.56 3.12
C ILE A 46 3.20 10.09 3.43
N ALA A 47 2.48 9.49 4.38
CA ALA A 47 1.16 9.93 4.82
C ALA A 47 1.06 11.46 5.10
N PRO A 48 2.02 12.10 5.80
CA PRO A 48 1.97 13.56 6.00
C PRO A 48 2.20 14.36 4.72
N ILE A 49 2.90 13.81 3.72
CA ILE A 49 3.19 14.48 2.44
C ILE A 49 1.95 14.46 1.53
N VAL A 50 1.26 13.32 1.49
CA VAL A 50 0.08 13.10 0.63
C VAL A 50 -1.22 13.53 1.32
N GLN A 51 -1.15 13.97 2.59
CA GLN A 51 -2.29 14.34 3.43
C GLN A 51 -3.38 13.27 3.50
N THR A 52 -3.03 12.03 3.15
CA THR A 52 -3.96 10.91 2.97
C THR A 52 -3.30 9.66 3.51
N GLN A 53 -4.10 8.79 4.13
CA GLN A 53 -3.60 7.50 4.58
C GLN A 53 -3.22 6.62 3.38
N VAL A 54 -1.95 6.25 3.29
CA VAL A 54 -1.43 5.36 2.23
C VAL A 54 -1.35 3.94 2.78
N SER A 55 -1.96 2.99 2.08
CA SER A 55 -1.81 1.57 2.41
C SER A 55 -0.37 1.10 2.12
N PRO A 56 0.24 0.26 2.98
CA PRO A 56 1.53 -0.36 2.69
C PRO A 56 1.55 -1.12 1.35
N GLU A 57 0.40 -1.64 0.90
CA GLU A 57 0.30 -2.33 -0.39
C GLU A 57 0.45 -1.37 -1.57
N THR A 58 -0.08 -0.15 -1.46
CA THR A 58 0.10 0.89 -2.49
C THR A 58 1.58 1.24 -2.65
N VAL A 59 2.31 1.33 -1.55
CA VAL A 59 3.76 1.57 -1.56
C VAL A 59 4.52 0.38 -2.16
N ARG A 60 4.12 -0.86 -1.85
CA ARG A 60 4.72 -2.06 -2.48
C ARG A 60 4.54 -2.08 -3.99
N ASN A 61 3.36 -1.71 -4.48
CA ASN A 61 3.12 -1.64 -5.92
C ASN A 61 4.02 -0.59 -6.57
N ALA A 62 4.14 0.60 -5.96
CA ALA A 62 5.07 1.63 -6.45
C ALA A 62 6.54 1.16 -6.43
N LEU A 63 6.95 0.41 -5.40
CA LEU A 63 8.30 -0.17 -5.34
C LEU A 63 8.52 -1.25 -6.39
N ARG A 64 7.53 -2.12 -6.63
CA ARG A 64 7.58 -3.15 -7.68
C ARG A 64 7.66 -2.55 -9.08
N GLU A 65 6.88 -1.51 -9.36
CA GLU A 65 6.99 -0.73 -10.61
C GLU A 65 8.43 -0.20 -10.80
N ALA A 66 9.10 0.19 -9.71
CA ALA A 66 10.49 0.64 -9.70
C ALA A 66 11.52 -0.50 -9.54
N SER A 67 11.12 -1.77 -9.68
CA SER A 67 11.98 -2.97 -9.57
C SER A 67 12.64 -3.18 -8.18
N PHE A 68 12.02 -2.68 -7.11
CA PHE A 68 12.47 -2.91 -5.73
C PHE A 68 11.59 -3.95 -5.00
N ASN A 69 12.23 -4.80 -4.20
CA ASN A 69 11.57 -5.77 -3.33
C ASN A 69 11.61 -5.32 -1.87
N SER A 70 10.49 -4.82 -1.36
CA SER A 70 10.37 -4.52 0.09
C SER A 70 10.30 -5.81 0.90
N LYS A 71 11.09 -5.92 1.96
CA LYS A 71 10.98 -7.05 2.91
C LYS A 71 9.57 -7.07 3.53
N ARG A 72 8.91 -8.24 3.48
CA ARG A 72 7.62 -8.45 4.16
C ARG A 72 7.91 -8.90 5.59
N LYS A 73 7.27 -8.28 6.59
CA LYS A 73 7.26 -8.87 7.93
C LYS A 73 6.67 -10.28 7.83
N PRO A 74 7.31 -11.31 8.40
CA PRO A 74 6.71 -12.64 8.45
C PRO A 74 5.35 -12.53 9.13
N LYS A 75 4.31 -13.16 8.56
CA LYS A 75 3.02 -13.25 9.25
C LYS A 75 3.27 -14.04 10.53
N ALA A 76 2.99 -13.43 11.67
CA ALA A 76 2.97 -14.17 12.93
C ALA A 76 2.01 -15.35 12.75
N LEU A 77 2.51 -16.57 12.96
CA LEU A 77 1.64 -17.73 13.01
C LEU A 77 0.67 -17.52 14.18
N PRO A 78 -0.61 -17.90 14.04
CA PRO A 78 -1.53 -17.82 15.17
C PRO A 78 -0.97 -18.63 16.33
N LEU A 79 -1.13 -18.12 17.56
CA LEU A 79 -0.55 -18.70 18.78
C LEU A 79 -0.88 -20.21 18.93
N ASN A 80 -2.02 -20.64 18.36
CA ASN A 80 -2.52 -22.02 18.38
C ASN A 80 -2.23 -22.81 17.10
N ALA A 81 -1.28 -22.40 16.25
CA ALA A 81 -0.92 -23.17 15.06
C ALA A 81 -0.28 -24.50 15.49
N GLN A 82 -1.08 -25.57 15.55
CA GLN A 82 -0.57 -26.93 15.71
C GLN A 82 0.38 -27.22 14.56
N ARG A 83 1.69 -27.28 14.85
CA ARG A 83 2.68 -27.79 13.90
C ARG A 83 2.36 -29.26 13.66
N LYS A 84 1.80 -29.59 12.49
CA LYS A 84 1.79 -30.98 12.03
C LYS A 84 3.25 -31.42 11.91
N LYS A 85 3.70 -32.29 12.81
CA LYS A 85 4.98 -32.97 12.67
C LYS A 85 4.91 -33.77 11.38
N ALA A 86 5.85 -33.53 10.46
CA ALA A 86 6.03 -34.40 9.31
C ALA A 86 6.33 -35.80 9.83
N ARG A 87 5.55 -36.80 9.39
CA ARG A 87 5.87 -38.20 9.64
C ARG A 87 7.00 -38.57 8.67
N LEU A 88 8.13 -39.00 9.23
CA LEU A 88 9.21 -39.69 8.52
C LEU A 88 8.74 -41.09 8.14
#